data_AF-A0A536VSN8-F1
#
_entry.id   AF-A0A536VSN8-F1
#
_cell.length_a   1.000
_cell.length_b   1.000
_cell.length_c   1.000
_cell.angle_alpha   90.00
_cell.angle_beta   90.00
_cell.angle_gamma   90.00
#
_symmetry.space_group_name_H-M   'P 1'
#
loop_
_entity.id
_entity.type
_entity.pdbx_description
1 polymer ?
#
loop_
_entity_poly.entity_id
_entity_poly.type
_entity_poly.pdbx_seq_one_letter_code
_entity_poly.pdbx_strand_id
1 'polypeptide(L)'
;MYQQSYDPMGNVFLSTVVAAIPIAVLLYFIALHAHRDKQGVKHLGISAPYAAFYGVIAAFLVSCLAFKMPLASAVSAFALGTLSGFLGIIWIVLAAMFLYTMSVVSGKFEVVKESIVHISFDRRLQCVLIAFSFGAIIEGTSGFGTPVAIAGAVMVGLGFKPFQSAVLNLLANTAPVAWGAIGTPIVTLAAVSGLDEVTLSAMAGRQLPWVSILVPFWLVATFVKMEGGTWKEAFEVWPAALCAGVSFALMQFYASGTNEFHLMTDVVAGVFSVICTALFLRFVWHPKTRFLLRAEREALAKAGKNTATATVDGTTWKYKYSFKETAYAWLPWVILIIC
;
A
#
# COMPACT_ATOMS: atom_id res chain seq x y z
N MET A 1 -2.00 27.60 26.35
CA MET A 1 -2.11 26.25 25.77
C MET A 1 -3.59 25.93 25.69
N TYR A 2 -4.14 25.69 24.50
CA TYR A 2 -5.55 25.30 24.35
C TYR A 2 -5.73 23.88 24.89
N GLN A 3 -6.74 23.65 25.73
CA GLN A 3 -7.14 22.31 26.14
C GLN A 3 -8.31 21.86 25.28
N GLN A 4 -8.12 20.76 24.56
CA GLN A 4 -9.13 20.20 23.67
C GLN A 4 -10.28 19.62 24.50
N SER A 5 -11.49 20.13 24.27
CA SER A 5 -12.71 19.49 24.74
C SER A 5 -13.14 18.42 23.73
N TYR A 6 -13.24 17.17 24.16
CA TYR A 6 -13.74 16.07 23.33
C TYR A 6 -15.27 16.09 23.16
N ASP A 7 -15.98 16.86 23.99
CA ASP A 7 -17.43 17.02 23.90
C ASP A 7 -17.87 18.50 23.87
N PRO A 8 -17.53 19.25 22.81
CA PRO A 8 -17.92 20.66 22.69
C PRO A 8 -19.43 20.88 22.61
N MET A 9 -20.20 19.87 22.16
CA MET A 9 -21.65 19.97 21.96
C MET A 9 -22.48 19.45 23.15
N GLY A 10 -21.84 18.92 24.21
CA GLY A 10 -22.52 18.26 25.33
C GLY A 10 -23.21 16.94 24.95
N ASN A 11 -22.88 16.40 23.78
CA ASN A 11 -23.33 15.12 23.28
C ASN A 11 -22.23 14.52 22.40
N VAL A 12 -21.65 13.41 22.85
CA VAL A 12 -20.56 12.68 22.20
C VAL A 12 -20.84 12.38 20.72
N PHE A 13 -22.08 12.02 20.38
CA PHE A 13 -22.47 11.71 19.01
C PHE A 13 -22.42 12.96 18.12
N LEU A 14 -23.00 14.08 18.58
CA LEU A 14 -22.96 15.35 17.84
C LEU A 14 -21.53 15.88 17.71
N SER A 15 -20.75 15.81 18.80
CA SER A 15 -19.34 16.18 18.82
C SER A 15 -18.52 15.36 17.82
N THR A 16 -18.82 14.06 17.67
CA THR A 16 -18.17 13.17 16.69
C THR A 16 -18.58 13.51 15.26
N VAL A 17 -19.86 13.76 15.00
CA VAL A 17 -20.35 14.17 13.67
C VAL A 17 -19.69 15.47 13.24
N VAL A 18 -19.58 16.45 14.14
CA VAL A 18 -18.92 17.72 13.87
C VAL A 18 -17.42 17.54 13.63
N ALA A 19 -16.75 16.70 14.43
CA ALA A 19 -15.34 16.36 14.22
C ALA A 19 -15.07 15.64 12.88
N ALA A 20 -16.06 14.93 12.33
CA ALA A 20 -15.95 14.22 11.05
C ALA A 20 -16.13 15.13 9.82
N ILE A 21 -16.63 16.37 9.98
CA ILE A 21 -16.90 17.30 8.87
C ILE A 21 -15.68 17.49 7.95
N PRO A 22 -14.45 17.74 8.44
CA PRO A 22 -13.31 17.98 7.55
C PRO A 22 -12.98 16.77 6.67
N ILE A 23 -13.11 15.56 7.22
CA ILE A 23 -12.90 14.31 6.49
C ILE A 23 -14.02 14.10 5.47
N ALA A 24 -15.27 14.34 5.85
CA ALA A 24 -16.41 14.23 4.95
C ALA A 24 -16.31 15.22 3.77
N VAL A 25 -15.87 16.45 4.03
CA VAL A 25 -15.61 17.46 2.99
C VAL A 25 -14.51 17.00 2.04
N LEU A 26 -13.38 16.52 2.57
CA LEU A 26 -12.29 15.98 1.76
C LEU A 26 -12.76 14.82 0.86
N LEU A 27 -13.44 13.83 1.44
CA LEU A 27 -13.93 12.64 0.72
C LEU A 27 -15.00 13.00 -0.32
N TYR A 28 -15.88 13.94 -0.01
CA TYR A 28 -16.85 14.44 -0.96
C TYR A 28 -16.16 15.09 -2.17
N PHE A 29 -15.20 15.97 -1.95
CA PHE A 29 -14.50 16.65 -3.03
C PHE A 29 -13.64 15.70 -3.86
N ILE A 30 -12.97 14.72 -3.25
CA ILE A 30 -12.09 13.82 -4.00
C ILE A 30 -12.86 12.77 -4.82
N ALA A 31 -14.04 12.31 -4.36
CA ALA A 31 -14.72 11.17 -4.97
C ALA A 31 -16.09 11.48 -5.59
N LEU A 32 -16.85 12.43 -5.03
CA LEU A 32 -18.28 12.59 -5.34
C LEU A 32 -18.63 13.94 -5.97
N HIS A 33 -17.79 14.96 -5.81
CA HIS A 33 -18.10 16.30 -6.29
C HIS A 33 -18.19 16.31 -7.81
N ALA A 34 -19.40 16.54 -8.30
CA ALA A 34 -19.66 16.59 -9.73
C ALA A 34 -19.16 17.90 -10.31
N HIS A 35 -18.21 17.83 -11.23
CA HIS A 35 -17.78 18.96 -12.03
C HIS A 35 -17.97 18.65 -13.51
N ARG A 36 -18.11 19.69 -14.33
CA ARG A 36 -18.19 19.55 -15.79
C ARG A 36 -16.88 20.01 -16.41
N ASP A 37 -16.35 19.22 -17.33
CA ASP A 37 -15.21 19.67 -18.13
C ASP A 37 -15.63 20.75 -19.15
N LYS A 38 -14.66 21.29 -19.89
CA LYS A 38 -14.89 22.30 -20.94
C LYS A 38 -15.77 21.78 -22.09
N GLN A 39 -15.92 20.46 -22.19
CA GLN A 39 -16.68 19.73 -23.19
C GLN A 39 -18.09 19.36 -22.68
N GLY A 40 -18.44 19.72 -21.44
CA GLY A 40 -19.73 19.46 -20.83
C GLY A 40 -19.90 18.06 -20.24
N VAL A 41 -18.85 17.22 -20.24
CA VAL A 41 -18.88 15.88 -19.65
C VAL A 41 -18.81 16.00 -18.14
N LYS A 42 -19.71 15.29 -17.45
CA LYS A 42 -19.78 15.26 -15.99
C LYS A 42 -18.75 14.27 -15.45
N HIS A 43 -17.78 14.77 -14.71
CA HIS A 43 -16.80 13.99 -13.97
C HIS A 43 -17.10 14.05 -12.48
N LEU A 44 -16.75 13.00 -11.75
CA LEU A 44 -16.89 12.93 -10.29
C LEU A 44 -15.51 13.09 -9.64
N GLY A 45 -15.46 13.88 -8.58
CA GLY A 45 -14.23 14.22 -7.89
C GLY A 45 -13.51 15.41 -8.53
N ILE A 46 -12.74 16.16 -7.75
CA ILE A 46 -11.82 17.20 -8.21
C ILE A 46 -10.38 16.77 -7.92
N SER A 47 -9.39 17.54 -8.41
CA SER A 47 -7.99 17.20 -8.13
C SER A 47 -7.69 17.23 -6.63
N ALA A 48 -6.85 16.28 -6.19
CA ALA A 48 -6.52 16.09 -4.79
C ALA A 48 -6.03 17.36 -4.06
N PRO A 49 -5.23 18.26 -4.68
CA PRO A 49 -4.81 19.51 -4.01
C PRO A 49 -5.99 20.42 -3.66
N TYR A 50 -6.98 20.56 -4.54
CA TYR A 50 -8.16 21.37 -4.25
C TYR A 50 -9.06 20.73 -3.20
N ALA A 51 -9.24 19.41 -3.25
CA ALA A 51 -9.99 18.69 -2.21
C ALA A 51 -9.34 18.88 -0.83
N ALA A 52 -8.01 18.75 -0.74
CA ALA A 52 -7.25 18.98 0.48
C ALA A 52 -7.40 20.42 0.99
N PHE A 53 -7.36 21.41 0.10
CA PHE A 53 -7.57 22.81 0.46
C PHE A 53 -8.95 23.06 1.10
N TYR A 54 -10.03 22.53 0.51
CA TYR A 54 -11.36 22.65 1.10
C TYR A 54 -11.47 21.88 2.43
N GLY A 55 -10.82 20.73 2.56
CA GLY A 55 -10.74 19.98 3.81
C GLY A 55 -10.06 20.77 4.94
N VAL A 56 -8.96 21.46 4.63
CA VAL A 56 -8.25 22.34 5.58
C VAL A 56 -9.14 23.52 6.00
N ILE A 57 -9.84 24.16 5.07
CA ILE A 57 -10.77 25.24 5.39
C ILE A 57 -11.85 24.73 6.34
N ALA A 58 -12.44 23.56 6.05
CA ALA A 58 -13.43 22.94 6.92
C ALA A 58 -12.86 22.64 8.31
N ALA A 59 -11.64 22.07 8.40
CA ALA A 59 -10.97 21.82 9.67
C ALA A 59 -10.75 23.11 10.48
N PHE A 60 -10.31 24.18 9.82
CA PHE A 60 -10.07 25.46 10.46
C PHE A 60 -11.37 26.08 11.02
N LEU A 61 -12.43 26.06 10.22
CA LEU A 61 -13.75 26.57 10.62
C LEU A 61 -14.34 25.76 11.77
N VAL A 62 -14.32 24.43 11.69
CA VAL A 62 -14.82 23.56 12.75
C VAL A 62 -14.04 23.76 14.05
N SER A 63 -12.71 23.87 13.97
CA SER A 63 -11.86 24.09 15.15
C SER A 63 -12.17 25.42 15.84
N CYS A 64 -12.36 26.50 15.08
CA CYS A 64 -12.65 27.82 15.64
C CYS A 64 -14.09 27.93 16.15
N LEU A 65 -15.08 27.45 15.37
CA LEU A 65 -16.50 27.67 15.65
C LEU A 65 -17.08 26.64 16.62
N ALA A 66 -16.85 25.35 16.38
CA ALA A 66 -17.44 24.29 17.19
C ALA A 66 -16.61 24.00 18.45
N PHE A 67 -15.29 23.87 18.28
CA PHE A 67 -14.38 23.57 19.39
C PHE A 67 -13.92 24.83 20.15
N LYS A 68 -14.36 26.01 19.71
CA LYS A 68 -14.06 27.31 20.33
C LYS A 68 -12.56 27.54 20.52
N MET A 69 -11.74 27.00 19.62
CA MET A 69 -10.30 27.15 19.69
C MET A 69 -9.90 28.59 19.37
N PRO A 70 -9.04 29.24 20.18
CA PRO A 70 -8.59 30.60 19.90
C PRO A 70 -7.91 30.69 18.52
N LEU A 71 -8.18 31.76 17.77
CA LEU A 71 -7.69 31.93 16.40
C LEU A 71 -6.16 31.81 16.31
N ALA A 72 -5.43 32.37 17.27
CA ALA A 72 -3.98 32.27 17.34
C ALA A 72 -3.51 30.81 17.41
N SER A 73 -4.16 29.98 18.25
CA SER A 73 -3.86 28.55 18.34
C SER A 73 -4.22 27.80 17.06
N ALA A 74 -5.29 28.18 16.37
CA ALA A 74 -5.69 27.59 15.09
C ALA A 74 -4.70 27.86 13.97
N VAL A 75 -4.22 29.10 13.88
CA VAL A 75 -3.17 29.47 12.92
C VAL A 75 -1.86 28.75 13.26
N SER A 76 -1.47 28.70 14.53
CA SER A 76 -0.26 27.95 14.94
C SER A 76 -0.35 26.47 14.63
N ALA A 77 -1.50 25.82 14.89
CA ALA A 77 -1.71 24.41 14.58
C ALA A 77 -1.69 24.15 13.06
N PHE A 78 -2.30 25.04 12.27
CA PHE A 78 -2.24 24.98 10.81
C PHE A 78 -0.81 25.11 10.27
N ALA A 79 -0.04 26.09 10.79
CA ALA A 79 1.35 26.29 10.40
C ALA A 79 2.23 25.09 10.79
N LEU A 80 2.05 24.54 11.99
CA LEU A 80 2.75 23.33 12.44
C LEU A 80 2.44 22.15 11.52
N GLY A 81 1.16 21.86 11.26
CA GLY A 81 0.77 20.75 10.36
C GLY A 81 1.30 20.92 8.94
N THR A 82 1.27 22.15 8.41
CA THR A 82 1.82 22.46 7.08
C THR A 82 3.32 22.24 7.04
N LEU A 83 4.08 22.74 8.02
CA LEU A 83 5.53 22.59 8.07
C LEU A 83 5.95 21.14 8.31
N SER A 84 5.33 20.45 9.26
CA SER A 84 5.60 19.05 9.57
C SER A 84 5.29 18.13 8.38
N GLY A 85 4.14 18.33 7.73
CA GLY A 85 3.77 17.57 6.54
C GLY A 85 4.68 17.88 5.35
N PHE A 86 4.93 19.17 5.08
CA PHE A 86 5.77 19.59 3.95
C PHE A 86 7.21 19.09 4.11
N LEU A 87 7.85 19.35 5.25
CA LEU A 87 9.24 18.96 5.48
C LEU A 87 9.39 17.43 5.57
N GLY A 88 8.52 16.75 6.32
CA GLY A 88 8.59 15.30 6.48
C GLY A 88 8.39 14.55 5.17
N ILE A 89 7.31 14.87 4.44
CA ILE A 89 6.97 14.18 3.19
C ILE A 89 8.00 14.50 2.10
N ILE A 90 8.43 15.76 1.96
CA ILE A 90 9.43 16.11 0.93
C ILE A 90 10.75 15.40 1.19
N TRP A 91 11.21 15.35 2.45
CA TRP A 91 12.46 14.68 2.75
C TRP A 91 12.40 13.18 2.43
N ILE A 92 11.29 12.52 2.78
CA ILE A 92 11.03 11.12 2.45
C ILE A 92 10.98 10.91 0.93
N VAL A 93 10.19 11.71 0.20
CA VAL A 93 10.04 11.58 -1.25
C VAL A 93 11.35 11.85 -1.98
N LEU A 94 12.12 12.87 -1.56
CA LEU A 94 13.43 13.15 -2.13
C LEU A 94 14.39 11.98 -1.91
N ALA A 95 14.49 11.45 -0.70
CA ALA A 95 15.35 10.30 -0.38
C ALA A 95 14.93 9.04 -1.17
N ALA A 96 13.63 8.73 -1.20
CA ALA A 96 13.08 7.59 -1.93
C ALA A 96 13.30 7.73 -3.45
N MET A 97 13.08 8.92 -4.02
CA MET A 97 13.31 9.18 -5.44
C MET A 97 14.79 9.18 -5.81
N PHE A 98 15.65 9.64 -4.91
CA PHE A 98 17.09 9.54 -5.06
C PHE A 98 17.52 8.06 -5.10
N LEU A 99 17.07 7.24 -4.15
CA LEU A 99 17.36 5.79 -4.12
C LEU A 99 16.82 5.08 -5.36
N TYR A 100 15.58 5.37 -5.76
CA TYR A 100 14.98 4.85 -6.99
C TYR A 100 15.80 5.23 -8.22
N THR A 101 16.13 6.52 -8.38
CA THR A 101 16.90 7.01 -9.54
C THR A 101 18.29 6.38 -9.59
N MET A 102 18.99 6.28 -8.46
CA MET A 102 20.25 5.54 -8.37
C MET A 102 20.08 4.07 -8.77
N SER A 103 19.02 3.41 -8.32
CA SER A 103 18.75 2.00 -8.65
C SER A 103 18.46 1.80 -10.13
N VAL A 104 17.75 2.75 -10.77
CA VAL A 104 17.46 2.74 -12.20
C VAL A 104 18.72 3.01 -13.01
N VAL A 105 19.46 4.08 -12.71
CA VAL A 105 20.68 4.47 -13.43
C VAL A 105 21.77 3.41 -13.31
N SER A 106 21.89 2.75 -12.15
CA SER A 106 22.84 1.65 -11.94
C SER A 106 22.41 0.32 -12.58
N GLY A 107 21.21 0.25 -13.18
CA GLY A 107 20.64 -0.97 -13.75
C GLY A 107 20.26 -2.04 -12.70
N LYS A 108 20.43 -1.76 -11.41
CA LYS A 108 20.11 -2.70 -10.32
C LYS A 108 18.61 -2.88 -10.12
N PHE A 109 17.82 -1.87 -10.48
CA PHE A 109 16.37 -1.97 -10.45
C PHE A 109 15.83 -3.10 -11.34
N GLU A 110 16.43 -3.33 -12.51
CA GLU A 110 16.04 -4.46 -13.37
C GLU A 110 16.40 -5.81 -12.74
N VAL A 111 17.50 -5.90 -11.99
CA VAL A 111 17.86 -7.13 -11.24
C VAL A 111 16.85 -7.39 -10.12
N VAL A 112 16.44 -6.36 -9.37
CA VAL A 112 15.39 -6.46 -8.34
C VAL A 112 14.07 -6.91 -8.97
N LYS A 113 13.65 -6.26 -10.06
CA LYS A 113 12.44 -6.63 -10.81
C LYS A 113 12.49 -8.07 -11.28
N GLU A 114 13.55 -8.48 -11.96
CA GLU A 114 13.73 -9.86 -12.46
C GLU A 114 13.73 -10.88 -11.32
N SER A 115 14.30 -10.55 -10.17
CA SER A 115 14.29 -11.42 -8.99
C SER A 115 12.87 -11.71 -8.50
N ILE A 116 11.96 -10.73 -8.55
CA ILE A 116 10.56 -10.91 -8.13
C ILE A 116 9.76 -11.68 -9.19
N VAL A 117 9.99 -11.41 -10.48
CA VAL A 117 9.31 -12.11 -11.58
C VAL A 117 9.62 -13.60 -11.59
N HIS A 118 10.87 -13.97 -11.25
CA HIS A 118 11.31 -15.36 -11.22
C HIS A 118 10.82 -16.15 -9.99
N ILE A 119 10.22 -15.49 -8.98
CA ILE A 119 9.62 -16.20 -7.84
C ILE A 119 8.37 -16.97 -8.28
N SER A 120 7.55 -16.37 -9.15
CA SER A 120 6.33 -17.01 -9.61
C SER A 120 5.99 -16.67 -11.05
N PHE A 121 5.58 -17.71 -11.77
CA PHE A 121 5.22 -17.60 -13.17
C PHE A 121 3.74 -17.26 -13.43
N ASP A 122 2.96 -17.15 -12.37
CA ASP A 122 1.55 -16.81 -12.45
C ASP A 122 1.34 -15.32 -12.15
N ARG A 123 0.64 -14.60 -13.04
CA ARG A 123 0.42 -13.16 -12.91
C ARG A 123 -0.39 -12.79 -11.66
N ARG A 124 -1.25 -13.68 -11.17
CA ARG A 124 -2.00 -13.50 -9.90
C ARG A 124 -1.04 -13.52 -8.72
N LEU A 125 -0.09 -14.47 -8.73
CA LEU A 125 0.91 -14.60 -7.66
C LEU A 125 1.94 -13.46 -7.68
N GLN A 126 2.35 -13.01 -8.87
CA GLN A 126 3.17 -11.80 -9.00
C GLN A 126 2.45 -10.57 -8.45
N CYS A 127 1.13 -10.44 -8.70
CA CYS A 127 0.33 -9.36 -8.12
C CYS A 127 0.36 -9.39 -6.59
N VAL A 128 0.21 -10.57 -5.96
CA VAL A 128 0.27 -10.69 -4.48
C VAL A 128 1.67 -10.36 -3.97
N LEU A 129 2.71 -10.95 -4.55
CA LEU A 129 4.09 -10.72 -4.10
C LEU A 129 4.51 -9.26 -4.23
N ILE A 130 4.13 -8.59 -5.33
CA ILE A 130 4.53 -7.22 -5.62
C ILE A 130 3.64 -6.22 -4.89
N ALA A 131 2.33 -6.26 -5.12
CA ALA A 131 1.44 -5.22 -4.62
C ALA A 131 1.18 -5.34 -3.11
N PHE A 132 1.09 -6.56 -2.59
CA PHE A 132 0.81 -6.80 -1.17
C PHE A 132 2.09 -6.94 -0.35
N SER A 133 2.87 -8.01 -0.55
CA SER A 133 4.00 -8.29 0.36
C SER A 133 5.15 -7.31 0.19
N PHE A 134 5.63 -7.08 -1.04
CA PHE A 134 6.67 -6.08 -1.31
C PHE A 134 6.16 -4.66 -1.09
N GLY A 135 4.93 -4.35 -1.51
CA GLY A 135 4.28 -3.07 -1.25
C GLY A 135 4.27 -2.71 0.24
N ALA A 136 3.94 -3.67 1.12
CA ALA A 136 3.96 -3.45 2.57
C ALA A 136 5.35 -3.14 3.14
N ILE A 137 6.42 -3.73 2.58
CA ILE A 137 7.80 -3.39 2.97
C ILE A 137 8.08 -1.92 2.66
N ILE A 138 7.70 -1.47 1.47
CA ILE A 138 7.88 -0.08 1.04
C ILE A 138 6.97 0.85 1.87
N GLU A 139 5.78 0.42 2.27
CA GLU A 139 4.86 1.25 3.07
C GLU A 139 5.42 1.43 4.48
N GLY A 140 5.85 0.34 5.11
CA GLY A 140 6.43 0.40 6.44
C GLY A 140 7.72 1.23 6.48
N THR A 141 8.50 1.26 5.40
CA THR A 141 9.77 2.02 5.36
C THR A 141 9.60 3.48 4.93
N SER A 142 8.82 3.75 3.89
CA SER A 142 8.67 5.09 3.31
C SER A 142 7.31 5.73 3.59
N GLY A 143 6.24 4.95 3.65
CA GLY A 143 4.86 5.43 3.76
C GLY A 143 4.42 6.38 2.64
N PHE A 144 3.38 7.17 2.92
CA PHE A 144 2.90 8.30 2.10
C PHE A 144 2.60 7.96 0.62
N GLY A 145 2.22 6.71 0.32
CA GLY A 145 1.86 6.30 -1.03
C GLY A 145 3.05 6.00 -1.95
N THR A 146 4.30 6.05 -1.44
CA THR A 146 5.50 5.56 -2.14
C THR A 146 5.34 4.13 -2.67
N PRO A 147 4.71 3.17 -1.96
CA PRO A 147 4.56 1.81 -2.46
C PRO A 147 3.77 1.75 -3.75
N VAL A 148 2.68 2.52 -3.82
CA VAL A 148 1.81 2.55 -5.00
C VAL A 148 2.58 3.04 -6.22
N ALA A 149 3.47 4.02 -6.04
CA ALA A 149 4.35 4.50 -7.10
C ALA A 149 5.36 3.44 -7.55
N ILE A 150 6.09 2.83 -6.60
CA ILE A 150 7.18 1.91 -6.92
C ILE A 150 6.66 0.55 -7.40
N ALA A 151 5.81 -0.12 -6.60
CA ALA A 151 5.23 -1.41 -6.95
C ALA A 151 4.31 -1.29 -8.17
N GLY A 152 3.62 -0.16 -8.33
CA GLY A 152 2.87 0.18 -9.54
C GLY A 152 3.76 0.23 -10.79
N ALA A 153 4.88 0.96 -10.72
CA ALA A 153 5.84 1.02 -11.83
C ALA A 153 6.46 -0.34 -12.17
N VAL A 154 6.78 -1.16 -11.14
CA VAL A 154 7.24 -2.54 -11.34
C VAL A 154 6.20 -3.35 -12.10
N MET A 155 4.93 -3.35 -11.65
CA MET A 155 3.85 -4.08 -12.32
C MET A 155 3.63 -3.61 -13.76
N VAL A 156 3.66 -2.29 -14.02
CA VAL A 156 3.59 -1.77 -15.40
C VAL A 156 4.76 -2.29 -16.25
N GLY A 157 5.96 -2.30 -15.68
CA GLY A 157 7.15 -2.89 -16.32
C GLY A 157 7.06 -4.39 -16.59
N LEU A 158 6.10 -5.10 -15.97
CA LEU A 158 5.81 -6.53 -16.21
C LEU A 158 4.70 -6.76 -17.24
N GLY A 159 4.10 -5.69 -17.76
CA GLY A 159 3.04 -5.73 -18.77
C GLY A 159 1.63 -5.49 -18.23
N PHE A 160 1.46 -5.23 -16.93
CA PHE A 160 0.16 -4.86 -16.37
C PHE A 160 -0.25 -3.46 -16.88
N LYS A 161 -1.56 -3.22 -16.99
CA LYS A 161 -2.06 -1.91 -17.44
C LYS A 161 -1.83 -0.85 -16.34
N PRO A 162 -1.41 0.38 -16.66
CA PRO A 162 -1.15 1.42 -15.65
C PRO A 162 -2.29 1.66 -14.67
N PHE A 163 -3.53 1.78 -15.19
CA PHE A 163 -4.71 1.95 -14.34
C PHE A 163 -4.96 0.75 -13.43
N GLN A 164 -4.77 -0.47 -13.94
CA GLN A 164 -4.93 -1.69 -13.16
C GLN A 164 -3.87 -1.78 -12.07
N SER A 165 -2.60 -1.50 -12.38
CA SER A 165 -1.52 -1.46 -11.41
C SER A 165 -1.83 -0.46 -10.29
N ALA A 166 -2.30 0.75 -10.62
CA ALA A 166 -2.67 1.74 -9.61
C ALA A 166 -3.77 1.23 -8.67
N VAL A 167 -4.84 0.66 -9.21
CA VAL A 167 -5.96 0.12 -8.41
C VAL A 167 -5.52 -1.02 -7.51
N LEU A 168 -4.76 -1.98 -8.04
CA LEU A 168 -4.31 -3.16 -7.28
C LEU A 168 -3.35 -2.79 -6.16
N ASN A 169 -2.43 -1.85 -6.40
CA ASN A 169 -1.52 -1.38 -5.35
C ASN A 169 -2.24 -0.56 -4.27
N LEU A 170 -3.19 0.30 -4.65
CA LEU A 170 -4.01 1.03 -3.68
C LEU A 170 -4.82 0.08 -2.80
N LEU A 171 -5.39 -0.96 -3.41
CA LEU A 171 -6.15 -1.98 -2.69
C LEU A 171 -5.27 -2.74 -1.70
N ALA A 172 -4.11 -3.20 -2.15
CA ALA A 172 -3.16 -3.95 -1.35
C ALA A 172 -2.58 -3.13 -0.18
N ASN A 173 -2.40 -1.82 -0.37
CA ASN A 173 -1.89 -0.92 0.66
C ASN A 173 -2.86 -0.70 1.82
N THR A 174 -4.07 -1.26 1.80
CA THR A 174 -5.05 -1.11 2.90
C THR A 174 -4.62 -1.83 4.20
N ALA A 175 -3.80 -2.89 4.11
CA ALA A 175 -3.34 -3.64 5.27
C ALA A 175 -2.17 -3.00 6.05
N PRO A 176 -1.10 -2.50 5.38
CA PRO A 176 0.10 -1.97 6.05
C PRO A 176 0.07 -0.46 6.38
N VAL A 177 -1.05 0.24 6.24
CA VAL A 177 -1.04 1.71 6.44
C VAL A 177 -0.97 2.16 7.90
N ALA A 178 -1.26 1.27 8.85
CA ALA A 178 -1.31 1.65 10.26
C ALA A 178 0.07 1.93 10.87
N TRP A 179 1.15 1.33 10.34
CA TRP A 179 2.53 1.61 10.74
C TRP A 179 3.36 2.23 9.61
N GLY A 180 2.72 2.76 8.57
CA GLY A 180 3.42 3.38 7.44
C GLY A 180 4.43 4.45 7.88
N ALA A 181 5.53 4.58 7.14
CA ALA A 181 6.65 5.47 7.47
C ALA A 181 7.17 5.27 8.91
N ILE A 182 7.57 4.04 9.24
CA ILE A 182 8.20 3.66 10.52
C ILE A 182 7.33 4.08 11.71
N GLY A 183 6.05 3.70 11.67
CA GLY A 183 5.12 3.92 12.78
C GLY A 183 4.64 5.36 12.94
N THR A 184 4.87 6.24 11.96
CA THR A 184 4.43 7.65 12.01
C THR A 184 2.96 7.83 12.45
N PRO A 185 1.97 7.04 11.97
CA PRO A 185 0.59 7.15 12.43
C PRO A 185 0.42 6.79 13.92
N ILE A 186 1.12 5.76 14.41
CA ILE A 186 1.09 5.35 15.83
C ILE A 186 1.72 6.42 16.72
N VAL A 187 2.90 6.91 16.35
CA VAL A 187 3.63 7.98 17.06
C VAL A 187 2.79 9.26 17.11
N THR A 188 2.18 9.63 15.99
CA THR A 188 1.30 10.81 15.92
C THR A 188 0.08 10.63 16.80
N LEU A 189 -0.56 9.45 16.78
CA LEU A 189 -1.71 9.15 17.62
C LEU A 189 -1.35 9.17 19.10
N ALA A 190 -0.23 8.56 19.50
CA ALA A 190 0.29 8.57 20.86
C ALA A 190 0.52 9.99 21.37
N ALA A 191 1.14 10.84 20.53
CA ALA A 191 1.43 12.23 20.87
C ALA A 191 0.17 13.08 21.11
N VAL A 192 -0.92 12.84 20.38
CA VAL A 192 -2.17 13.59 20.55
C VAL A 192 -3.09 13.01 21.62
N SER A 193 -3.07 11.69 21.84
CA SER A 193 -3.92 11.03 22.84
C SER A 193 -3.28 10.94 24.22
N GLY A 194 -1.96 11.09 24.33
CA GLY A 194 -1.20 10.83 25.55
C GLY A 194 -1.17 9.35 25.95
N LEU A 195 -1.37 8.44 24.99
CA LEU A 195 -1.34 7.00 25.21
C LEU A 195 0.01 6.43 24.80
N ASP A 196 0.37 5.30 25.40
CA ASP A 196 1.60 4.58 25.08
C ASP A 196 1.61 4.02 23.64
N GLU A 197 2.72 4.21 22.93
CA GLU A 197 2.89 3.82 21.52
C GLU A 197 2.74 2.31 21.32
N VAL A 198 3.33 1.52 22.22
CA VAL A 198 3.30 0.05 22.14
C VAL A 198 1.87 -0.45 22.38
N THR A 199 1.14 0.16 23.31
CA THR A 199 -0.26 -0.16 23.58
C THR A 199 -1.15 0.13 22.36
N LEU A 200 -0.98 1.29 21.72
CA LEU A 200 -1.70 1.66 20.50
C LEU A 200 -1.36 0.72 19.34
N SER A 201 -0.07 0.47 19.12
CA SER A 201 0.43 -0.47 18.12
C SER A 201 -0.16 -1.87 18.34
N ALA A 202 -0.08 -2.41 19.56
CA ALA A 202 -0.61 -3.72 19.87
C ALA A 202 -2.13 -3.81 19.67
N MET A 203 -2.87 -2.72 19.88
CA MET A 203 -4.31 -2.70 19.60
C MET A 203 -4.60 -2.72 18.10
N ALA A 204 -3.89 -1.92 17.30
CA ALA A 204 -3.97 -1.95 15.84
C ALA A 204 -3.62 -3.35 15.31
N GLY A 205 -2.56 -3.96 15.86
CA GLY A 205 -2.09 -5.31 15.55
C GLY A 205 -3.01 -6.45 15.98
N ARG A 206 -4.05 -6.19 16.79
CA ARG A 206 -5.10 -7.16 17.09
C ARG A 206 -6.29 -7.05 16.14
N GLN A 207 -6.50 -5.87 15.54
CA GLN A 207 -7.64 -5.58 14.67
C GLN A 207 -7.31 -5.86 13.19
N LEU A 208 -6.14 -5.42 12.74
CA LEU A 208 -5.74 -5.48 11.33
C LEU A 208 -5.44 -6.88 10.78
N PRO A 209 -4.95 -7.88 11.55
CA PRO A 209 -4.63 -9.21 11.02
C PRO A 209 -5.76 -9.86 10.22
N TRP A 210 -7.01 -9.66 10.63
CA TRP A 210 -8.18 -10.18 9.92
C TRP A 210 -8.31 -9.59 8.52
N VAL A 211 -8.08 -8.29 8.39
CA VAL A 211 -8.09 -7.58 7.10
C VAL A 211 -6.89 -8.02 6.27
N SER A 212 -5.70 -8.12 6.88
CA SER A 212 -4.47 -8.57 6.23
C SER A 212 -4.57 -9.97 5.62
N ILE A 213 -5.33 -10.88 6.24
CA ILE A 213 -5.61 -12.20 5.66
C ILE A 213 -6.55 -12.09 4.45
N LEU A 214 -7.55 -11.22 4.50
CA LEU A 214 -8.56 -11.07 3.44
C LEU A 214 -8.04 -10.32 2.21
N VAL A 215 -7.12 -9.36 2.40
CA VAL A 215 -6.63 -8.47 1.34
C VAL A 215 -6.03 -9.24 0.16
N PRO A 216 -5.15 -10.25 0.33
CA PRO A 216 -4.62 -11.03 -0.79
C PRO A 216 -5.70 -11.75 -1.62
N PHE A 217 -6.76 -12.26 -0.99
CA PHE A 217 -7.87 -12.88 -1.71
C PHE A 217 -8.64 -11.86 -2.53
N TRP A 218 -8.94 -10.71 -1.92
CA TRP A 218 -9.66 -9.64 -2.59
C TRP A 218 -8.84 -9.01 -3.73
N LEU A 219 -7.53 -8.90 -3.54
CA LEU A 219 -6.57 -8.46 -4.55
C LEU A 219 -6.57 -9.39 -5.77
N VAL A 220 -6.45 -10.71 -5.55
CA VAL A 220 -6.51 -11.70 -6.62
C VAL A 220 -7.86 -11.67 -7.33
N ALA A 221 -8.96 -11.64 -6.57
CA ALA A 221 -10.31 -11.59 -7.14
C ALA A 221 -10.51 -10.35 -8.02
N THR A 222 -10.08 -9.18 -7.54
CA THR A 222 -10.15 -7.92 -8.28
C THR A 222 -9.28 -7.98 -9.54
N PHE A 223 -8.04 -8.45 -9.43
CA PHE A 223 -7.14 -8.60 -10.57
C PHE A 223 -7.74 -9.51 -11.65
N VAL A 224 -8.19 -10.72 -11.28
CA VAL A 224 -8.77 -11.69 -12.21
C VAL A 224 -10.01 -11.12 -12.88
N LYS A 225 -10.87 -10.39 -12.14
CA LYS A 225 -12.04 -9.73 -12.71
C LYS A 225 -11.71 -8.60 -13.68
N MET A 226 -10.72 -7.77 -13.38
CA MET A 226 -10.25 -6.72 -14.31
C MET A 226 -9.68 -7.30 -15.61
N GLU A 227 -9.12 -8.50 -15.52
CA GLU A 227 -8.63 -9.27 -16.68
C GLU A 227 -9.73 -10.07 -17.42
N GLY A 228 -10.98 -10.00 -16.96
CA GLY A 228 -12.11 -10.72 -17.57
C GLY A 228 -12.16 -12.21 -17.26
N GLY A 229 -11.46 -12.66 -16.21
CA GLY A 229 -11.50 -14.03 -15.71
C GLY A 229 -12.70 -14.33 -14.79
N THR A 230 -12.76 -15.56 -14.33
CA THR A 230 -13.82 -16.13 -13.50
C THR A 230 -13.42 -16.19 -12.03
N TRP A 231 -14.42 -16.29 -11.14
CA TRP A 231 -14.16 -16.50 -9.70
C TRP A 231 -13.40 -17.81 -9.43
N LYS A 232 -13.61 -18.84 -10.26
CA LYS A 232 -12.88 -20.11 -10.13
C LYS A 232 -11.38 -19.90 -10.31
N GLU A 233 -10.98 -19.14 -11.31
CA GLU A 233 -9.57 -18.77 -11.52
C GLU A 233 -9.03 -17.91 -10.37
N ALA A 234 -9.83 -17.04 -9.75
CA ALA A 234 -9.39 -16.33 -8.56
C ALA A 234 -9.12 -17.29 -7.39
N PHE A 235 -10.00 -18.26 -7.17
CA PHE A 235 -9.87 -19.24 -6.10
C PHE A 235 -8.75 -20.27 -6.35
N GLU A 236 -8.30 -20.54 -7.58
CA GLU A 236 -7.21 -21.50 -7.83
C GLU A 236 -5.91 -21.22 -7.07
N VAL A 237 -5.62 -19.94 -6.79
CA VAL A 237 -4.42 -19.50 -6.07
C VAL A 237 -4.69 -19.20 -4.58
N TRP A 238 -5.83 -19.67 -4.06
CA TRP A 238 -6.18 -19.52 -2.64
C TRP A 238 -5.10 -19.99 -1.66
N PRO A 239 -4.32 -21.08 -1.91
CA PRO A 239 -3.31 -21.51 -0.94
C PRO A 239 -2.18 -20.49 -0.78
N ALA A 240 -1.78 -19.86 -1.89
CA ALA A 240 -0.73 -18.85 -1.89
C ALA A 240 -1.24 -17.51 -1.31
N ALA A 241 -2.48 -17.13 -1.63
CA ALA A 241 -3.10 -15.95 -1.03
C ALA A 241 -3.23 -16.11 0.50
N LEU A 242 -3.64 -17.30 0.96
CA LEU A 242 -3.69 -17.62 2.39
C LEU A 242 -2.31 -17.59 3.01
N CYS A 243 -1.30 -18.19 2.37
CA CYS A 243 0.07 -18.19 2.87
C CYS A 243 0.59 -16.76 3.04
N ALA A 244 0.43 -15.91 2.03
CA ALA A 244 0.85 -14.51 2.07
C ALA A 244 0.13 -13.72 3.18
N GLY A 245 -1.19 -13.85 3.26
CA GLY A 245 -2.01 -13.12 4.23
C GLY A 245 -1.79 -13.59 5.66
N VAL A 246 -1.74 -14.90 5.91
CA VAL A 246 -1.53 -15.47 7.25
C VAL A 246 -0.12 -15.21 7.76
N SER A 247 0.91 -15.40 6.92
CA SER A 247 2.29 -15.09 7.33
C SER A 247 2.44 -13.61 7.68
N PHE A 248 1.88 -12.72 6.85
CA PHE A 248 1.86 -11.28 7.13
C PHE A 248 1.12 -10.98 8.44
N ALA A 249 -0.10 -11.49 8.61
CA ALA A 249 -0.95 -11.25 9.77
C ALA A 249 -0.35 -11.78 11.09
N LEU A 250 0.28 -12.95 11.07
CA LEU A 250 0.95 -13.51 12.24
C LEU A 250 2.15 -12.66 12.66
N MET A 251 2.96 -12.24 11.69
CA MET A 251 4.11 -11.40 11.99
C MET A 251 3.69 -9.99 12.41
N GLN A 252 2.63 -9.45 11.81
CA GLN A 252 2.03 -8.17 12.20
C GLN A 252 1.50 -8.22 13.64
N PHE A 253 0.79 -9.28 14.01
CA PHE A 253 0.32 -9.50 15.38
C PHE A 253 1.47 -9.60 16.38
N TYR A 254 2.55 -10.30 16.01
CA TYR A 254 3.73 -10.44 16.87
C TYR A 254 4.52 -9.13 17.01
N ALA A 255 4.92 -8.53 15.90
CA ALA A 255 5.80 -7.34 15.88
C ALA A 255 5.13 -6.10 16.48
N SER A 256 3.81 -5.95 16.29
CA SER A 256 3.07 -4.82 16.86
C SER A 256 3.05 -4.78 18.39
N GLY A 257 3.21 -5.94 19.04
CA GLY A 257 3.17 -6.09 20.49
C GLY A 257 4.55 -6.06 21.17
N THR A 258 5.64 -5.94 20.41
CA THR A 258 7.00 -5.93 20.96
C THR A 258 7.58 -4.52 20.98
N ASN A 259 8.33 -4.19 22.03
CA ASN A 259 8.94 -2.88 22.18
C ASN A 259 9.94 -2.59 21.05
N GLU A 260 10.59 -3.62 20.53
CA GLU A 260 11.63 -3.51 19.52
C GLU A 260 11.07 -3.27 18.11
N PHE A 261 9.93 -3.86 17.78
CA PHE A 261 9.42 -3.87 16.39
C PHE A 261 8.12 -3.13 16.18
N HIS A 262 7.48 -2.58 17.23
CA HIS A 262 6.17 -1.93 17.11
C HIS A 262 6.11 -0.87 16.00
N LEU A 263 7.14 -0.04 15.81
CA LEU A 263 7.19 0.96 14.74
C LEU A 263 7.52 0.39 13.34
N MET A 264 8.16 -0.78 13.29
CA MET A 264 8.58 -1.45 12.04
C MET A 264 7.71 -2.65 11.68
N THR A 265 6.51 -2.74 12.28
CA THR A 265 5.61 -3.89 12.18
C THR A 265 5.38 -4.32 10.73
N ASP A 266 5.04 -3.38 9.83
CA ASP A 266 4.71 -3.70 8.44
C ASP A 266 5.95 -4.04 7.59
N VAL A 267 7.12 -3.49 7.93
CA VAL A 267 8.39 -3.84 7.28
C VAL A 267 8.71 -5.30 7.54
N VAL A 268 8.68 -5.68 8.82
CA VAL A 268 9.01 -7.04 9.24
C VAL A 268 7.95 -8.03 8.77
N ALA A 269 6.66 -7.66 8.84
CA ALA A 269 5.56 -8.49 8.34
C ALA A 269 5.62 -8.68 6.82
N GLY A 270 5.95 -7.63 6.06
CA GLY A 270 6.13 -7.68 4.62
C GLY A 270 7.29 -8.60 4.22
N VAL A 271 8.46 -8.44 4.86
CA VAL A 271 9.64 -9.30 4.61
C VAL A 271 9.32 -10.76 4.92
N PHE A 272 8.71 -11.02 6.08
CA PHE A 272 8.32 -12.36 6.48
C PHE A 272 7.31 -12.98 5.49
N SER A 273 6.32 -12.19 5.04
CA SER A 273 5.33 -12.62 4.04
C SER A 273 5.95 -12.96 2.69
N VAL A 274 6.89 -12.14 2.19
CA VAL A 274 7.63 -12.44 0.94
C VAL A 274 8.39 -13.75 1.09
N ILE A 275 9.15 -13.92 2.17
CA ILE A 275 9.97 -15.11 2.40
C ILE A 275 9.09 -16.36 2.50
N CYS A 276 8.06 -16.35 3.36
CA CYS A 276 7.15 -17.47 3.53
C CYS A 276 6.44 -17.83 2.22
N THR A 277 5.93 -16.83 1.49
CA THR A 277 5.24 -17.07 0.23
C THR A 277 6.18 -17.59 -0.84
N ALA A 278 7.39 -17.05 -0.96
CA ALA A 278 8.40 -17.52 -1.91
C ALA A 278 8.83 -18.97 -1.61
N LEU A 279 9.08 -19.31 -0.33
CA LEU A 279 9.43 -20.68 0.08
C LEU A 279 8.26 -21.64 -0.14
N PHE A 280 7.03 -21.23 0.20
CA PHE A 280 5.84 -22.02 -0.03
C PHE A 280 5.63 -22.33 -1.52
N LEU A 281 5.76 -21.30 -2.37
CA LEU A 281 5.67 -21.46 -3.81
C LEU A 281 6.80 -22.35 -4.32
N ARG A 282 8.04 -22.18 -3.84
CA ARG A 282 9.20 -22.93 -4.32
C ARG A 282 9.16 -24.41 -3.94
N PHE A 283 8.77 -24.75 -2.71
CA PHE A 283 8.96 -26.08 -2.14
C PHE A 283 7.68 -26.87 -1.90
N VAL A 284 6.54 -26.20 -1.74
CA VAL A 284 5.30 -26.86 -1.27
C VAL A 284 4.24 -26.91 -2.36
N TRP A 285 3.99 -25.80 -3.05
CA TRP A 285 2.83 -25.70 -3.93
C TRP A 285 3.05 -24.79 -5.14
N HIS A 286 2.62 -25.23 -6.31
CA HIS A 286 2.57 -24.42 -7.53
C HIS A 286 1.16 -24.49 -8.16
N PRO A 287 0.69 -23.41 -8.79
CA PRO A 287 -0.59 -23.42 -9.49
C PRO A 287 -0.54 -24.38 -10.69
N LYS A 288 -1.62 -25.15 -10.88
CA LYS A 288 -1.75 -26.12 -11.99
C LYS A 288 -1.88 -25.44 -13.35
N THR A 289 -2.40 -24.21 -13.36
CA THR A 289 -2.68 -23.38 -14.54
C THR A 289 -1.98 -22.05 -14.38
N ARG A 290 -1.37 -21.53 -15.44
CA ARG A 290 -0.88 -20.15 -15.47
C ARG A 290 -1.98 -19.20 -15.89
N PHE A 291 -2.22 -18.19 -15.07
CA PHE A 291 -3.03 -17.05 -15.48
C PHE A 291 -2.15 -16.03 -16.19
N LEU A 292 -2.50 -15.74 -17.44
CA LEU A 292 -1.82 -14.79 -18.32
C LEU A 292 -2.63 -13.49 -18.42
N LEU A 293 -1.94 -12.38 -18.62
CA LEU A 293 -2.58 -11.10 -18.90
C LEU A 293 -3.41 -11.20 -20.19
N ARG A 294 -4.46 -10.40 -20.30
CA ARG A 294 -5.31 -10.36 -21.49
C ARG A 294 -4.52 -10.02 -22.75
N ALA A 295 -3.56 -9.10 -22.66
CA ALA A 295 -2.66 -8.77 -23.76
C ALA A 295 -1.83 -9.98 -24.21
N GLU A 296 -1.35 -10.81 -23.27
CA GLU A 296 -0.61 -12.03 -23.55
C GLU A 296 -1.51 -13.11 -24.17
N ARG A 297 -2.74 -13.25 -23.67
CA ARG A 297 -3.76 -14.16 -24.23
C ARG A 297 -4.13 -13.77 -25.67
N GLU A 298 -4.34 -12.48 -25.92
CA GLU A 298 -4.63 -11.95 -27.26
C GLU A 298 -3.45 -12.13 -28.22
N ALA A 299 -2.21 -11.96 -27.75
CA ALA A 299 -1.00 -12.21 -28.54
C ALA A 299 -0.83 -13.70 -28.89
N LEU A 300 -1.10 -14.61 -27.95
CA LEU A 300 -1.05 -16.06 -28.18
C LEU A 300 -2.14 -16.53 -29.15
N ALA A 301 -3.35 -15.97 -29.03
CA ALA A 301 -4.44 -16.24 -29.96
C ALA A 301 -4.10 -15.77 -31.38
N LYS A 302 -3.48 -14.60 -31.52
CA LYS A 302 -2.97 -14.11 -32.83
C LYS A 302 -1.85 -14.99 -33.38
N ALA A 303 -1.06 -15.64 -32.53
CA ALA A 303 -0.01 -16.58 -32.92
C ALA A 303 -0.53 -18.01 -33.21
N GLY A 304 -1.85 -18.25 -33.19
CA GLY A 304 -2.44 -19.55 -33.50
C GLY A 304 -2.18 -20.65 -32.45
N LYS A 305 -1.75 -20.29 -31.25
CA LYS A 305 -1.52 -21.25 -30.15
C LYS A 305 -2.77 -21.33 -29.27
N ASN A 306 -3.27 -22.54 -29.03
CA ASN A 306 -4.45 -22.77 -28.19
C ASN A 306 -4.23 -22.23 -26.77
N THR A 307 -5.20 -21.46 -26.29
CA THR A 307 -5.23 -20.77 -24.98
C THR A 307 -5.35 -21.70 -23.77
N ALA A 308 -5.60 -22.98 -23.97
CA ALA A 308 -6.04 -23.88 -22.90
C ALA A 308 -4.93 -24.31 -21.94
N THR A 309 -3.67 -24.34 -22.37
CA THR A 309 -2.59 -24.87 -21.53
C THR A 309 -1.24 -24.41 -22.08
N ALA A 310 -0.72 -23.29 -21.56
CA ALA A 310 0.73 -23.15 -21.50
C ALA A 310 1.24 -24.10 -20.41
N THR A 311 1.22 -25.41 -20.68
CA THR A 311 1.89 -26.41 -19.85
C THR A 311 3.36 -26.05 -19.78
N VAL A 312 3.86 -26.06 -18.55
CA VAL A 312 5.20 -25.61 -18.17
C VAL A 312 6.26 -26.34 -18.98
N ASP A 313 6.88 -25.66 -19.94
CA ASP A 313 8.22 -26.02 -20.39
C ASP A 313 9.18 -25.44 -19.35
N GLY A 314 9.50 -26.23 -18.32
CA GLY A 314 10.38 -25.82 -17.20
C GLY A 314 11.82 -25.51 -17.64
N THR A 315 12.13 -25.67 -18.92
CA THR A 315 13.45 -25.52 -19.56
C THR A 315 13.70 -24.14 -20.17
N THR A 316 12.66 -23.29 -20.31
CA THR A 316 12.79 -22.00 -21.04
C THR A 316 13.07 -20.78 -20.18
N TRP A 317 13.21 -20.91 -18.86
CA TRP A 317 13.42 -19.76 -17.96
C TRP A 317 14.62 -19.95 -17.03
N LYS A 318 15.80 -19.51 -17.49
CA LYS A 318 17.00 -19.40 -16.67
C LYS A 318 17.06 -18.00 -16.05
N TYR A 319 17.02 -17.93 -14.72
CA TYR A 319 17.32 -16.70 -14.00
C TYR A 319 18.71 -16.21 -14.42
N LYS A 320 18.75 -15.02 -15.03
CA LYS A 320 19.95 -14.50 -15.70
C LYS A 320 21.04 -14.09 -14.70
N TYR A 321 20.66 -13.76 -13.47
CA TYR A 321 21.55 -13.19 -12.47
C TYR A 321 21.99 -14.22 -11.43
N SER A 322 23.19 -14.05 -10.89
CA SER A 322 23.67 -14.83 -9.77
C SER A 322 23.00 -14.40 -8.46
N PHE A 323 23.03 -15.28 -7.44
CA PHE A 323 22.57 -14.95 -6.09
C PHE A 323 23.28 -13.72 -5.52
N LYS A 324 24.59 -13.58 -5.77
CA LYS A 324 25.39 -12.43 -5.31
C LYS A 324 24.95 -11.12 -5.95
N GLU A 325 24.69 -11.12 -7.25
CA GLU A 325 24.19 -9.92 -7.95
C GLU A 325 22.81 -9.51 -7.46
N THR A 326 21.96 -10.50 -7.16
CA THR A 326 20.62 -10.28 -6.60
C THR A 326 20.72 -9.69 -5.21
N ALA A 327 21.48 -10.31 -4.31
CA ALA A 327 21.68 -9.81 -2.95
C ALA A 327 22.28 -8.39 -2.95
N TYR A 328 23.24 -8.13 -3.84
CA TYR A 328 23.82 -6.79 -3.99
C TYR A 328 22.81 -5.76 -4.51
N ALA A 329 21.92 -6.15 -5.44
CA ALA A 329 20.87 -5.26 -5.95
C ALA A 329 19.83 -4.91 -4.88
N TRP A 330 19.59 -5.81 -3.93
CA TRP A 330 18.71 -5.59 -2.78
C TRP A 330 19.37 -4.82 -1.63
N LEU A 331 20.70 -4.69 -1.62
CA LEU A 331 21.47 -4.08 -0.52
C LEU A 331 20.98 -2.67 -0.12
N PRO A 332 20.67 -1.74 -1.04
CA PRO A 332 20.18 -0.41 -0.65
C PRO A 332 18.86 -0.47 0.14
N TRP A 333 17.96 -1.38 -0.24
CA TRP A 333 16.68 -1.59 0.45
C TRP A 333 16.89 -2.25 1.81
N VAL A 334 17.82 -3.21 1.90
CA VAL A 334 18.19 -3.85 3.17
C VAL A 334 18.81 -2.83 4.12
N ILE A 335 19.72 -1.97 3.64
CA ILE A 335 20.30 -0.89 4.44
C ILE A 335 19.21 0.07 4.92
N LEU A 336 18.29 0.45 4.04
CA LEU A 336 17.15 1.33 4.38
C LEU A 336 16.20 0.69 5.42
N ILE A 337 16.08 -0.64 5.44
CA ILE A 337 15.30 -1.36 6.45
C ILE A 337 16.03 -1.42 7.80
N ILE A 338 17.37 -1.43 7.79
CA ILE A 338 18.20 -1.56 9.00
C ILE A 338 18.48 -0.20 9.66
N CYS A 339 18.61 0.86 8.87
CA CYS A 339 18.91 2.23 9.32
C CYS A 339 17.64 3.01 9.68
#